data_AF-A0A4Q3TU80-F1
#
_entry.id   AF-A0A4Q3TU80-F1
#
_cell.length_a   1.000
_cell.length_b   1.000
_cell.length_c   1.000
_cell.angle_alpha   90.00
_cell.angle_beta   90.00
_cell.angle_gamma   90.00
#
_symmetry.space_group_name_H-M   'P 1'
#
loop_
_entity.id
_entity.type
_entity.pdbx_description
1 polymer ?
#
loop_
_entity_poly.entity_id
_entity_poly.type
_entity_poly.pdbx_seq_one_letter_code
_entity_poly.pdbx_strand_id
1 'polypeptide(L)'
;MRLRHIELTAWRCFVHNTRVGPFHDGLNVVHAPNGTGKSTLFAALRRAMLDAHRTGGAEVQALCSWGRELAPRVSVEFEYDGVGYRIEKQFLKGASSLLSRVENGLHAPFADGEAANAMVAASVEDLKLLPGFVDDAVPFLFRQRTVSLVLE
;
A
#
# COMPACT_ATOMS: atom_id res chain seq x y z
N MET A 1 -4.88 4.52 12.80
CA MET A 1 -5.05 3.89 11.46
C MET A 1 -4.84 2.38 11.58
N ARG A 2 -5.67 1.55 10.92
CA ARG A 2 -5.56 0.07 10.89
C ARG A 2 -5.67 -0.42 9.44
N LEU A 3 -4.70 -1.18 8.95
CA LEU A 3 -4.77 -1.77 7.60
C LEU A 3 -5.77 -2.93 7.58
N ARG A 4 -6.46 -3.13 6.46
CA ARG A 4 -7.44 -4.22 6.26
C ARG A 4 -7.10 -5.07 5.04
N HIS A 5 -6.80 -4.46 3.90
CA HIS A 5 -6.40 -5.18 2.69
C HIS A 5 -5.39 -4.38 1.88
N ILE A 6 -4.60 -5.09 1.07
CA ILE A 6 -3.84 -4.51 -0.04
C ILE A 6 -4.09 -5.32 -1.30
N GLU A 7 -4.30 -4.65 -2.43
CA GLU A 7 -4.45 -5.26 -3.75
C GLU A 7 -3.39 -4.70 -4.69
N LEU A 8 -2.71 -5.58 -5.43
CA LEU A 8 -1.70 -5.22 -6.43
C LEU A 8 -2.08 -5.78 -7.79
N THR A 9 -1.90 -4.98 -8.83
CA THR A 9 -2.05 -5.43 -10.23
C THR A 9 -0.94 -4.82 -11.09
N ALA A 10 -0.40 -5.60 -12.02
CA ALA A 10 0.67 -5.19 -12.92
C ALA A 10 1.91 -4.62 -12.21
N TRP A 11 2.21 -5.12 -11.01
CA TRP A 11 3.22 -4.57 -10.11
C TRP A 11 4.40 -5.52 -9.93
N ARG A 12 5.51 -5.26 -10.62
CA ARG A 12 6.72 -6.12 -10.64
C ARG A 12 6.36 -7.60 -10.88
N CYS A 13 6.49 -8.47 -9.88
CA CYS A 13 6.14 -9.90 -9.94
C CYS A 13 4.62 -10.18 -9.88
N PHE A 14 3.81 -9.22 -9.44
CA PHE A 14 2.35 -9.34 -9.36
C PHE A 14 1.70 -8.91 -10.67
N VAL A 15 1.76 -9.77 -11.68
CA VAL A 15 1.19 -9.48 -13.02
C VAL A 15 -0.34 -9.44 -12.96
N HIS A 16 -0.95 -10.40 -12.26
CA HIS A 16 -2.39 -10.47 -12.04
C HIS A 16 -2.80 -9.80 -10.73
N ASN A 17 -4.10 -9.55 -10.57
CA ASN A 17 -4.64 -9.01 -9.32
C ASN A 17 -4.31 -9.96 -8.16
N THR A 18 -3.60 -9.45 -7.16
CA THR A 18 -3.24 -10.16 -5.94
C THR A 18 -3.75 -9.36 -4.74
N ARG A 19 -4.73 -9.92 -4.03
CA ARG A 19 -5.26 -9.36 -2.78
C ARG A 19 -4.61 -10.06 -1.58
N VAL A 20 -4.15 -9.29 -0.60
CA VAL A 20 -3.61 -9.79 0.66
C VAL A 20 -4.39 -9.18 1.82
N GLY A 21 -4.78 -10.03 2.77
CA GLY A 21 -5.63 -9.73 3.92
C GLY A 21 -6.69 -10.82 4.14
N PRO A 22 -7.66 -10.63 5.04
CA PRO A 22 -7.82 -9.44 5.89
C PRO A 22 -6.68 -9.31 6.91
N PHE A 23 -6.26 -8.08 7.16
CA PHE A 23 -5.37 -7.74 8.26
C PHE A 23 -6.15 -7.45 9.54
N HIS A 24 -5.66 -7.96 10.66
CA HIS A 24 -6.26 -7.83 11.98
C HIS A 24 -5.50 -6.83 12.86
N ASP A 25 -6.10 -6.41 13.97
CA ASP A 25 -5.55 -5.36 14.86
C ASP A 25 -4.29 -5.81 15.64
N GLY A 26 -3.89 -7.09 15.50
CA GLY A 26 -2.70 -7.66 16.13
C GLY A 26 -1.54 -7.92 15.17
N LEU A 27 -0.71 -8.90 15.50
CA LEU A 27 0.43 -9.31 14.67
C LEU A 27 -0.07 -10.04 13.41
N ASN A 28 0.20 -9.46 12.25
CA ASN A 28 -0.05 -10.09 10.95
C ASN A 28 1.28 -10.61 10.39
N VAL A 29 1.35 -11.89 10.06
CA VAL A 29 2.57 -12.52 9.50
C VAL A 29 2.32 -12.84 8.03
N VAL A 30 3.08 -12.20 7.13
CA VAL A 30 3.06 -12.50 5.70
C VAL A 30 4.17 -13.49 5.39
N HIS A 31 3.80 -14.74 5.11
CA HIS A 31 4.75 -15.79 4.80
C HIS A 31 4.68 -16.23 3.33
N ALA A 32 5.86 -16.35 2.73
CA ALA A 32 6.08 -16.85 1.38
C ALA A 32 7.58 -17.15 1.20
N PRO A 33 7.98 -17.94 0.20
CA PRO A 33 9.40 -18.10 -0.15
C PRO A 33 10.11 -16.77 -0.46
N ASN A 34 11.44 -16.79 -0.38
CA ASN A 34 12.24 -15.66 -0.86
C ASN A 34 12.05 -15.50 -2.37
N GLY A 35 11.97 -14.25 -2.84
CA GLY A 35 11.68 -13.95 -4.25
C GLY A 35 10.20 -13.95 -4.63
N THR A 36 9.28 -14.42 -3.77
CA THR A 36 7.83 -14.43 -4.06
C THR A 36 7.18 -13.04 -4.09
N GLY A 37 7.91 -11.99 -3.69
CA GLY A 37 7.42 -10.62 -3.77
C GLY A 37 6.99 -9.97 -2.44
N LYS A 38 7.31 -10.55 -1.28
CA LYS A 38 7.00 -9.93 0.03
C LYS A 38 7.57 -8.51 0.15
N SER A 39 8.86 -8.31 -0.13
CA SER A 39 9.47 -6.98 -0.11
C SER A 39 8.82 -6.03 -1.13
N THR A 40 8.34 -6.58 -2.25
CA THR A 40 7.58 -5.83 -3.26
C THR A 40 6.22 -5.40 -2.71
N LEU A 41 5.53 -6.26 -1.97
CA LEU A 41 4.25 -5.97 -1.31
C LEU A 41 4.39 -4.82 -0.30
N PHE A 42 5.38 -4.90 0.59
CA PHE A 42 5.62 -3.83 1.57
C PHE A 42 6.05 -2.52 0.91
N ALA A 43 6.89 -2.59 -0.14
CA ALA A 43 7.22 -1.41 -0.93
C ALA A 43 5.97 -0.80 -1.56
N ALA A 44 5.07 -1.62 -2.13
CA ALA A 44 3.83 -1.16 -2.73
C ALA A 44 2.89 -0.51 -1.70
N LEU A 45 2.76 -1.10 -0.51
CA LEU A 45 2.02 -0.51 0.61
C LEU A 45 2.56 0.88 0.97
N ARG A 46 3.88 1.03 1.11
CA ARG A 46 4.51 2.33 1.37
C ARG A 46 4.17 3.33 0.26
N ARG A 47 4.29 2.93 -1.01
CA ARG A 47 3.98 3.81 -2.15
C ARG A 47 2.50 4.21 -2.19
N ALA A 48 1.60 3.27 -1.90
CA ALA A 48 0.18 3.53 -1.84
C ALA A 48 -0.16 4.61 -0.80
N MET A 49 0.48 4.54 0.37
CA MET A 49 0.18 5.44 1.49
C MET A 49 0.91 6.78 1.40
N LEU A 50 2.15 6.81 0.89
CA LEU A 50 3.04 7.97 1.05
C LEU A 50 3.49 8.64 -0.26
N ASP A 51 3.57 7.91 -1.37
CA ASP A 51 4.11 8.47 -2.61
C ASP A 51 3.00 9.20 -3.37
N ALA A 52 3.32 10.34 -4.00
CA ALA A 52 2.39 11.01 -4.90
C ALA A 52 2.15 10.14 -6.15
N HIS A 53 0.91 10.12 -6.66
CA HIS A 53 0.56 9.37 -7.88
C HIS A 53 1.30 9.86 -9.14
N ARG A 54 1.80 11.11 -9.14
CA ARG A 54 2.60 11.70 -10.23
C ARG A 54 4.09 11.46 -10.12
N THR A 55 4.54 10.68 -9.13
CA THR A 55 5.96 10.35 -9.01
C THR A 55 6.39 9.66 -10.31
N GLY A 56 7.31 10.30 -11.04
CA GLY A 56 7.87 9.81 -12.30
C GLY A 56 9.28 9.26 -12.10
N GLY A 57 9.98 9.02 -13.20
CA GLY A 57 11.39 8.64 -13.18
C GLY A 57 11.65 7.14 -13.04
N ALA A 58 12.94 6.79 -12.95
CA ALA A 58 13.42 5.40 -13.01
C ALA A 58 12.81 4.50 -11.92
N GLU A 59 12.52 5.05 -10.75
CA GLU A 59 11.93 4.29 -9.63
C GLU A 59 10.48 3.86 -9.86
N VAL A 60 9.71 4.63 -10.62
CA VAL A 60 8.31 4.32 -10.97
C VAL A 60 8.24 3.47 -12.23
N GLN A 61 9.18 3.66 -13.17
CA GLN A 61 9.36 2.71 -14.29
C GLN A 61 9.72 1.30 -13.78
N ALA A 62 10.48 1.20 -12.68
CA ALA A 62 10.81 -0.08 -12.03
C ALA A 62 9.60 -0.80 -11.38
N LEU A 63 8.42 -0.18 -11.36
CA LEU A 63 7.16 -0.83 -10.94
C LEU A 63 6.54 -1.70 -12.01
N CYS A 64 6.81 -1.41 -13.29
CA CYS A 64 6.28 -2.21 -14.38
C CYS A 64 6.65 -3.67 -14.19
N SER A 65 5.67 -4.54 -14.47
CA SER A 65 5.97 -5.96 -14.64
C SER A 65 6.97 -6.13 -15.79
N TRP A 66 7.98 -6.98 -15.57
CA TRP A 66 9.09 -7.12 -16.52
C TRP A 66 8.59 -7.48 -17.93
N GLY A 67 9.03 -6.70 -18.92
CA GLY A 67 8.69 -6.91 -20.33
C GLY A 67 7.25 -6.53 -20.71
N ARG A 68 6.52 -5.77 -19.87
CA ARG A 68 5.13 -5.39 -20.13
C ARG A 68 4.89 -3.90 -19.96
N GLU A 69 4.08 -3.33 -20.84
CA GLU A 69 3.59 -1.94 -20.77
C GLU A 69 2.24 -1.86 -20.01
N LEU A 70 2.17 -2.47 -18.84
CA LEU A 70 0.99 -2.40 -17.98
C LEU A 70 1.17 -1.31 -16.93
N ALA A 71 0.15 -0.48 -16.72
CA ALA A 71 0.15 0.55 -15.69
C ALA A 71 0.00 -0.11 -14.31
N PRO A 72 1.00 0.00 -13.40
CA PRO A 72 0.94 -0.62 -12.09
C PRO A 72 -0.14 0.07 -11.23
N ARG A 73 -0.91 -0.76 -10.54
CA ARG A 73 -2.00 -0.33 -9.64
C ARG A 73 -1.81 -0.93 -8.26
N VAL A 74 -2.14 -0.12 -7.26
CA VAL A 74 -2.22 -0.55 -5.86
C VAL A 74 -3.48 0.02 -5.22
N SER A 75 -4.19 -0.80 -4.47
CA SER A 75 -5.27 -0.37 -3.59
C SER A 75 -4.97 -0.78 -2.15
N VAL A 76 -5.31 0.07 -1.19
CA VAL A 76 -5.20 -0.24 0.23
C VAL A 76 -6.52 0.12 0.91
N GLU A 77 -7.11 -0.85 1.59
CA GLU A 77 -8.25 -0.65 2.48
C GLU A 77 -7.74 -0.51 3.91
N PHE A 78 -8.20 0.53 4.61
CA PHE A 78 -7.79 0.82 5.96
C PHE A 78 -8.91 1.52 6.75
N GLU A 79 -8.81 1.49 8.06
CA GLU A 79 -9.69 2.20 8.97
C GLU A 79 -8.91 3.33 9.63
N TYR A 80 -9.51 4.52 9.69
CA TYR A 80 -8.94 5.68 10.36
C TYR A 80 -10.08 6.44 11.03
N ASP A 81 -9.89 6.75 12.33
CA ASP A 81 -10.89 7.37 13.19
C ASP A 81 -12.27 6.66 13.17
N GLY A 82 -12.26 5.32 13.18
CA GLY A 82 -13.47 4.49 13.14
C GLY A 82 -14.18 4.45 11.78
N VAL A 83 -13.65 5.13 10.76
CA VAL A 83 -14.21 5.17 9.41
C VAL A 83 -13.39 4.33 8.45
N GLY A 84 -14.06 3.57 7.58
CA GLY A 84 -13.43 2.79 6.52
C GLY A 84 -13.04 3.66 5.33
N TYR A 85 -11.83 3.46 4.82
CA TYR A 85 -11.29 4.13 3.65
C TYR A 85 -10.66 3.13 2.69
N ARG A 86 -10.61 3.52 1.41
CA ARG A 86 -9.91 2.80 0.35
C ARG A 86 -9.16 3.81 -0.51
N ILE A 87 -7.84 3.72 -0.54
CA ILE A 87 -7.00 4.50 -1.46
C ILE A 87 -6.65 3.63 -2.66
N GLU A 88 -6.89 4.13 -3.86
CA GLU A 88 -6.48 3.51 -5.11
C GLU A 88 -5.51 4.43 -5.84
N LYS A 89 -4.36 3.88 -6.23
CA LYS A 89 -3.36 4.59 -7.03
C LYS A 89 -3.02 3.80 -8.28
N GLN A 90 -2.98 4.53 -9.39
CA GLN A 90 -2.41 4.07 -10.65
C GLN A 90 -1.19 4.93 -10.96
N PHE A 91 -0.12 4.29 -11.40
CA PHE A 91 1.11 4.96 -11.80
C PHE A 91 1.32 4.85 -13.31
N LEU A 92 2.20 5.71 -13.84
CA LEU A 92 2.54 5.79 -15.27
C LEU A 92 1.33 6.18 -16.15
N LYS A 93 0.96 5.34 -17.12
CA LYS A 93 -0.14 5.62 -18.04
C LYS A 93 -1.44 5.74 -17.26
N GLY A 94 -2.16 6.85 -17.37
CA GLY A 94 -3.42 7.08 -16.65
C GLY A 94 -3.24 7.24 -15.15
N ALA A 95 -2.13 7.87 -14.72
CA ALA A 95 -1.83 8.10 -13.31
C ALA A 95 -3.01 8.77 -12.58
N SER A 96 -3.42 8.17 -11.47
CA SER A 96 -4.56 8.62 -10.68
C SER A 96 -4.36 8.29 -9.20
N SER A 97 -5.06 9.04 -8.36
CA SER A 97 -5.20 8.79 -6.93
C SER A 97 -6.66 9.02 -6.60
N LEU A 98 -7.33 8.02 -6.02
CA LEU A 98 -8.74 8.10 -5.64
C LEU A 98 -8.87 7.57 -4.21
N LEU A 99 -9.31 8.44 -3.30
CA LEU A 99 -9.68 8.08 -1.95
C LEU A 99 -11.19 7.93 -1.89
N SER A 100 -11.65 6.74 -1.49
CA SER A 100 -13.05 6.47 -1.18
C SER A 100 -13.23 6.27 0.32
N ARG A 101 -14.39 6.64 0.82
CA ARG A 101 -14.79 6.50 2.22
C ARG A 101 -16.05 5.64 2.31
N VAL A 102 -16.17 4.83 3.36
CA VAL A 102 -17.37 4.05 3.62
C VAL A 102 -18.48 4.97 4.12
N GLU A 103 -19.56 5.05 3.35
CA GLU A 103 -20.76 5.82 3.64
C GLU A 103 -21.96 4.88 3.46
N ASN A 104 -22.80 4.73 4.49
CA ASN A 104 -23.94 3.80 4.48
C ASN A 104 -23.56 2.35 4.08
N GLY A 105 -22.34 1.92 4.43
CA GLY A 105 -21.82 0.59 4.10
C GLY A 105 -21.24 0.44 2.69
N LEU A 106 -21.18 1.51 1.89
CA LEU A 106 -20.63 1.49 0.53
C LEU A 106 -19.42 2.43 0.43
N HIS A 107 -18.42 2.06 -0.39
CA HIS A 107 -17.33 2.97 -0.71
C HIS A 107 -17.81 4.05 -1.69
N ALA A 108 -17.86 5.29 -1.23
CA ALA A 108 -18.14 6.47 -2.04
C ALA A 108 -16.86 7.27 -2.31
N PRO A 109 -16.64 7.83 -3.52
CA PRO A 109 -15.55 8.76 -3.77
C PRO A 109 -15.56 9.93 -2.78
N PHE A 110 -14.43 10.18 -2.15
CA PHE A 110 -14.28 11.23 -1.12
C PHE A 110 -13.29 12.32 -1.54
N ALA A 111 -12.16 11.93 -2.14
CA ALA A 111 -11.17 12.85 -2.70
C ALA A 111 -10.40 12.20 -3.84
N ASP A 112 -9.80 13.01 -4.72
CA ASP A 112 -8.94 12.53 -5.80
C ASP A 112 -7.61 13.31 -5.87
N GLY A 113 -6.72 12.84 -6.73
CA GLY A 113 -5.47 13.52 -7.08
C GLY A 113 -4.62 13.87 -5.86
N GLU A 114 -4.36 15.16 -5.66
CA GLU A 114 -3.52 15.65 -4.57
C GLU A 114 -4.26 15.69 -3.22
N ALA A 115 -5.55 15.98 -3.22
CA ALA A 115 -6.36 15.96 -2.02
C ALA A 115 -6.41 14.55 -1.40
N ALA A 116 -6.55 13.52 -2.24
CA ALA A 116 -6.45 12.12 -1.80
C ALA A 116 -5.08 11.80 -1.17
N ASN A 117 -3.97 12.28 -1.76
CA ASN A 117 -2.62 12.04 -1.23
C ASN A 117 -2.42 12.72 0.13
N ALA A 118 -2.81 13.99 0.23
CA ALA A 118 -2.67 14.77 1.45
C ALA A 118 -3.45 14.17 2.62
N MET A 119 -4.69 13.73 2.38
CA MET A 119 -5.52 13.11 3.41
C MET A 119 -4.91 11.78 3.92
N VAL A 120 -4.44 10.91 3.02
CA VAL A 120 -3.82 9.65 3.43
C VAL A 120 -2.50 9.91 4.17
N ALA A 121 -1.70 10.88 3.72
CA ALA A 121 -0.47 11.27 4.40
C ALA A 121 -0.74 11.76 5.84
N ALA A 122 -1.75 12.62 6.03
CA ALA A 122 -2.17 13.09 7.35
C ALA A 122 -2.62 11.92 8.25
N SER A 123 -3.41 10.97 7.73
CA SER A 123 -3.83 9.79 8.49
C SER A 123 -2.66 8.90 8.94
N VAL A 124 -1.56 8.87 8.18
CA VAL A 124 -0.33 8.17 8.56
C VAL A 124 0.49 8.98 9.55
N GLU A 125 0.55 10.30 9.40
CA GLU A 125 1.29 11.19 10.31
C GLU A 125 0.70 11.18 11.72
N ASP A 126 -0.63 11.19 11.84
CA ASP A 126 -1.30 11.05 13.13
C ASP A 126 -0.99 9.73 13.84
N LEU A 127 -0.68 8.67 13.08
CA LEU A 127 -0.21 7.40 13.67
C LEU A 127 1.18 7.55 14.29
N LYS A 128 2.05 8.38 13.69
CA LYS A 128 3.41 8.63 14.21
C LYS A 128 3.39 9.43 15.50
N LEU A 129 2.36 10.25 15.69
CA LEU A 129 2.20 11.08 16.88
C LEU A 129 1.71 10.27 18.11
N LEU A 130 1.39 8.98 17.94
CA LEU A 130 1.01 8.12 19.06
C LEU A 130 2.23 7.77 19.95
N PRO A 131 2.09 7.84 21.29
CA PRO A 131 3.18 7.53 22.21
C PRO A 131 3.65 6.07 22.02
N GLY A 132 4.95 5.88 21.79
CA GLY A 132 5.56 4.57 21.55
C GLY A 132 5.84 4.25 20.06
N PHE A 133 5.48 5.13 19.13
CA PHE A 133 5.90 5.01 17.73
C PHE A 133 7.36 5.47 17.57
N VAL A 134 8.25 4.56 17.16
CA VAL A 134 9.67 4.85 16.95
C VAL A 134 9.87 5.20 15.47
N ASP A 135 10.36 6.41 15.18
CA ASP A 135 10.58 6.93 13.81
C ASP A 135 11.50 6.00 12.97
N ASP A 136 12.48 5.36 13.63
CA ASP A 136 13.39 4.38 13.03
C ASP A 136 12.70 3.07 12.59
N ALA A 137 11.46 2.78 13.00
CA ALA A 137 10.75 1.56 12.64
C ALA A 137 10.33 1.51 11.16
N VAL A 138 10.19 2.66 10.49
CA VAL A 138 9.82 2.71 9.07
C VAL A 138 10.96 2.23 8.17
N PRO A 139 12.25 2.53 8.46
CA PRO A 139 13.39 1.81 7.89
C PRO A 139 13.65 0.42 8.49
N PHE A 140 13.39 0.19 9.79
CA PHE A 140 13.73 -1.08 10.46
C PHE A 140 12.85 -2.26 10.06
N LEU A 141 11.57 -2.03 9.71
CA LEU A 141 10.72 -3.04 9.06
C LEU A 141 11.28 -3.51 7.70
N PHE A 142 12.21 -2.75 7.12
CA PHE A 142 12.72 -2.94 5.77
C PHE A 142 14.21 -3.31 5.71
N ARG A 143 14.91 -3.49 6.85
CA ARG A 143 16.37 -3.75 6.85
C ARG A 143 16.87 -5.03 7.53
N GLN A 144 16.04 -5.90 8.10
CA GLN A 144 16.57 -7.13 8.72
C GLN A 144 16.57 -8.37 7.82
N ARG A 145 17.77 -8.93 7.69
CA ARG A 145 18.11 -10.26 7.17
C ARG A 145 17.24 -11.32 7.86
N THR A 146 16.74 -12.25 7.06
CA THR A 146 16.22 -13.57 7.47
C THR A 146 15.18 -13.53 8.59
N VAL A 147 13.91 -13.40 8.22
CA VAL A 147 12.81 -13.97 9.02
C VAL A 147 12.44 -15.30 8.36
N SER A 148 12.88 -16.39 8.99
CA SER A 148 12.52 -17.75 8.62
C SER A 148 11.06 -18.00 8.97
N LEU A 149 10.27 -18.46 8.01
CA LEU A 149 9.09 -19.27 8.28
C LEU A 149 9.06 -20.41 7.26
N VAL A 150 8.46 -21.52 7.65
CA VAL A 150 8.29 -22.76 6.90
C VAL A 150 6.82 -22.86 6.47
N LEU A 151 6.56 -23.35 5.26
CA LEU A 151 5.23 -23.77 4.80
C LEU A 151 5.38 -25.19 4.28
N GLU A 152 4.51 -26.07 4.76
CA GLU A 152 4.17 -27.35 4.12
C GLU A 152 3.37 -27.12 2.83
#